data_AF-A0A8S0ZPZ8-F1
#
_entry.id   AF-A0A8S0ZPZ8-F1
#
_cell.length_a   1.000
_cell.length_b   1.000
_cell.length_c   1.000
_cell.angle_alpha   90.00
_cell.angle_beta   90.00
_cell.angle_gamma   90.00
#
_symmetry.space_group_name_H-M   'P 1'
#
loop_
_entity.id
_entity.type
_entity.pdbx_description
1 polymer ?
#
loop_
_entity_poly.entity_id
_entity_poly.type
_entity_poly.pdbx_seq_one_letter_code
_entity_poly.pdbx_strand_id
1 'polypeptide(L)'
;MQEITAAAKAANIHSFIVSLPEGYNTNLGTSGAQLSGGQKQRVCIARALIRSPRLLLLDEATSALDANSERTVSEALEKAAKDKGKIIEQGTHMELIRQRGQYWRMCRGQNVT
;
A
#
# COMPACT_ATOMS: atom_id res chain seq x y z
N MET A 1 12.04 2.03 -16.27
CA MET A 1 11.67 0.61 -16.06
C MET A 1 12.11 0.06 -14.70
N GLN A 2 13.35 0.31 -14.26
CA GLN A 2 13.85 -0.18 -12.97
C GLN A 2 12.99 0.23 -11.76
N GLU A 3 12.49 1.46 -11.71
CA GLU A 3 11.59 1.93 -10.64
C GLU A 3 10.27 1.16 -10.58
N ILE A 4 9.67 0.85 -11.74
CA ILE A 4 8.43 0.07 -11.84
C ILE A 4 8.66 -1.33 -11.29
N THR A 5 9.78 -1.96 -11.68
CA THR A 5 10.17 -3.28 -11.19
C THR A 5 10.42 -3.28 -9.69
N ALA A 6 11.13 -2.27 -9.17
CA ALA A 6 11.41 -2.14 -7.74
C ALA A 6 10.10 -1.98 -6.93
N ALA A 7 9.19 -1.12 -7.38
CA ALA A 7 7.90 -0.93 -6.71
C ALA A 7 7.00 -2.17 -6.79
N ALA A 8 7.00 -2.88 -7.93
CA ALA A 8 6.26 -4.14 -8.07
C ALA A 8 6.83 -5.26 -7.17
N LYS A 9 8.15 -5.29 -6.96
CA LYS A 9 8.79 -6.21 -6.01
C LYS A 9 8.43 -5.85 -4.57
N ALA A 10 8.49 -4.56 -4.23
CA ALA A 10 8.07 -4.04 -2.93
C ALA A 10 6.61 -4.38 -2.61
N ALA A 11 5.71 -4.25 -3.58
CA ALA A 11 4.29 -4.61 -3.43
C ALA A 11 3.99 -6.12 -3.57
N ASN A 12 5.02 -6.98 -3.64
CA ASN A 12 4.88 -8.43 -3.79
C ASN A 12 3.95 -8.86 -4.96
N ILE A 13 4.09 -8.20 -6.12
CA ILE A 13 3.31 -8.49 -7.34
C ILE A 13 4.18 -8.73 -8.57
N HIS A 14 5.49 -8.48 -8.49
CA HIS A 14 6.42 -8.64 -9.61
C HIS A 14 6.36 -10.03 -10.25
N SER A 15 6.42 -11.10 -9.44
CA SER A 15 6.41 -12.48 -9.95
C SER A 15 5.12 -12.79 -10.71
N PHE A 16 3.98 -12.28 -10.24
CA PHE A 16 2.71 -12.41 -10.93
C PHE A 16 2.74 -11.65 -12.28
N ILE A 17 3.19 -10.40 -12.29
CA ILE A 17 3.27 -9.62 -13.53
C ILE A 17 4.16 -10.33 -14.56
N VAL A 18 5.32 -10.84 -14.16
CA VAL A 18 6.24 -11.57 -15.05
C VAL A 18 5.65 -12.89 -15.55
N SER A 19 4.74 -13.52 -14.80
CA SER A 19 4.04 -14.73 -15.22
C SER A 19 2.97 -14.50 -16.30
N LEU A 20 2.57 -13.24 -16.55
CA LEU A 20 1.61 -12.92 -17.60
C LEU A 20 2.24 -13.05 -19.00
N PRO A 21 1.45 -13.36 -20.05
CA PRO A 21 1.96 -13.61 -21.40
C PRO A 21 2.83 -12.49 -21.98
N GLU A 22 2.55 -11.23 -21.64
CA GLU A 22 3.31 -10.06 -22.10
C GLU A 22 3.99 -9.31 -20.93
N GLY A 23 4.06 -9.93 -19.76
CA GLY A 23 4.66 -9.33 -18.58
C GLY A 23 4.00 -8.01 -18.17
N TYR A 24 4.82 -6.96 -18.02
CA TYR A 24 4.36 -5.60 -17.73
C TYR A 24 3.52 -4.96 -18.84
N ASN A 25 3.58 -5.50 -20.06
CA ASN A 25 2.83 -4.97 -21.19
C ASN A 25 1.45 -5.62 -21.34
N THR A 26 1.12 -6.63 -20.52
CA THR A 26 -0.16 -7.32 -20.59
C THR A 26 -1.33 -6.35 -20.39
N ASN A 27 -2.21 -6.29 -21.37
CA ASN A 27 -3.43 -5.52 -21.29
C ASN A 27 -4.45 -6.24 -20.39
N LEU A 28 -4.83 -5.59 -19.28
CA LEU A 28 -5.75 -6.14 -18.29
C LEU A 28 -7.24 -5.85 -18.59
N GLY A 29 -7.54 -5.23 -19.73
CA GLY A 29 -8.88 -4.78 -20.11
C GLY A 29 -9.41 -3.65 -19.22
N THR A 30 -10.72 -3.39 -19.29
CA THR A 30 -11.36 -2.34 -18.49
C THR A 30 -11.28 -2.64 -16.99
N SER A 31 -10.81 -1.66 -16.20
CA SER A 31 -10.74 -1.71 -14.73
C SER A 31 -10.00 -2.93 -14.15
N GLY A 32 -9.11 -3.55 -14.93
CA GLY A 32 -8.34 -4.73 -14.49
C GLY A 32 -9.24 -5.93 -14.18
N ALA A 33 -10.29 -6.16 -14.95
CA ALA A 33 -11.26 -7.24 -14.75
C ALA A 33 -10.61 -8.64 -14.60
N GLN A 34 -9.41 -8.82 -15.18
CA GLN A 34 -8.65 -10.07 -15.12
C GLN A 34 -7.84 -10.27 -13.82
N LEU A 35 -7.85 -9.29 -12.90
CA LEU A 35 -7.13 -9.37 -11.63
C LEU A 35 -8.06 -9.73 -10.47
N SER A 36 -7.58 -10.59 -9.57
CA SER A 36 -8.21 -10.83 -8.27
C SER A 36 -8.18 -9.54 -7.41
N GLY A 37 -9.02 -9.47 -6.37
CA GLY A 37 -9.06 -8.34 -5.45
C GLY A 37 -7.67 -8.04 -4.83
N GLY A 38 -6.98 -9.06 -4.35
CA GLY A 38 -5.63 -8.93 -3.80
C GLY A 38 -4.58 -8.52 -4.84
N GLN A 39 -4.70 -8.96 -6.10
CA GLN A 39 -3.81 -8.51 -7.18
C GLN A 39 -4.06 -7.02 -7.50
N LYS A 40 -5.32 -6.57 -7.55
CA LYS A 40 -5.66 -5.15 -7.73
C LYS A 40 -5.10 -4.30 -6.60
N GLN A 41 -5.25 -4.73 -5.35
CA GLN A 41 -4.68 -4.03 -4.20
C GLN A 41 -3.16 -3.90 -4.33
N ARG A 42 -2.43 -5.00 -4.63
CA ARG A 42 -0.97 -4.94 -4.79
C ARG A 42 -0.53 -4.04 -5.95
N VAL A 43 -1.26 -4.04 -7.07
CA VAL A 43 -1.00 -3.10 -8.18
C VAL A 43 -1.22 -1.65 -7.73
N CYS A 44 -2.27 -1.36 -6.96
CA CYS A 44 -2.51 -0.04 -6.37
C CYS A 44 -1.37 0.38 -5.43
N ILE A 45 -0.89 -0.52 -4.58
CA ILE A 45 0.25 -0.28 -3.67
C ILE A 45 1.52 0.01 -4.49
N ALA A 46 1.84 -0.80 -5.50
CA ALA A 46 2.97 -0.54 -6.39
C ALA A 46 2.87 0.85 -7.05
N ARG A 47 1.69 1.23 -7.54
CA ARG A 47 1.44 2.57 -8.14
C ARG A 47 1.62 3.70 -7.13
N ALA A 48 1.23 3.49 -5.88
CA ALA A 48 1.43 4.46 -4.81
C ALA A 48 2.92 4.60 -4.50
N LEU A 49 3.65 3.49 -4.38
CA LEU A 49 5.09 3.48 -4.09
C LEU A 49 5.93 4.16 -5.18
N ILE A 50 5.62 3.95 -6.47
CA ILE A 50 6.32 4.60 -7.59
C ILE A 50 6.26 6.13 -7.45
N ARG A 51 5.11 6.67 -7.03
CA ARG A 51 4.92 8.12 -6.89
C ARG A 51 5.70 8.74 -5.73
N SER A 52 6.32 7.94 -4.87
CA SER A 52 7.06 8.42 -3.69
C SER A 52 6.27 9.49 -2.90
N PRO A 53 5.02 9.23 -2.47
CA PRO A 53 4.18 10.24 -1.83
C PRO A 53 4.73 10.61 -0.45
N ARG A 54 4.59 11.89 -0.08
CA ARG A 54 4.97 12.39 1.26
C ARG A 54 4.04 11.88 2.37
N LEU A 55 2.81 11.53 2.02
CA LEU A 55 1.79 10.97 2.90
C LEU A 55 1.10 9.83 2.16
N LEU A 56 1.04 8.66 2.79
CA LEU A 56 0.36 7.49 2.26
C LEU A 56 -0.79 7.11 3.20
N LEU A 57 -2.01 7.14 2.68
CA LEU A 57 -3.21 6.68 3.39
C LEU A 57 -3.64 5.36 2.77
N LEU A 58 -3.79 4.34 3.62
CA LEU A 58 -4.15 2.99 3.23
C LEU A 58 -5.43 2.62 3.97
N ASP A 59 -6.55 2.66 3.27
CA ASP A 59 -7.84 2.23 3.81
C ASP A 59 -8.06 0.77 3.41
N GLU A 60 -8.11 -0.12 4.41
CA GLU A 60 -8.24 -1.58 4.24
C GLU A 60 -7.30 -2.19 3.18
N ALA A 61 -6.14 -1.58 2.93
CA ALA A 61 -5.31 -1.93 1.77
C ALA A 61 -4.70 -3.33 1.85
N THR A 62 -4.76 -3.97 3.03
CA THR A 62 -4.27 -5.33 3.28
C THR A 62 -5.39 -6.36 3.46
N SER A 63 -6.67 -5.96 3.42
CA SER A 63 -7.79 -6.85 3.74
C SER A 63 -7.96 -8.04 2.79
N ALA A 64 -7.47 -7.94 1.54
CA ALA A 64 -7.52 -9.03 0.55
C ALA A 64 -6.18 -9.74 0.36
N LEU A 65 -5.23 -9.55 1.30
CA LEU A 65 -3.93 -10.23 1.30
C LEU A 65 -3.92 -11.39 2.30
N ASP A 66 -3.24 -12.47 1.95
CA ASP A 66 -2.91 -13.53 2.90
C ASP A 66 -1.83 -13.05 3.89
N ALA A 67 -1.76 -13.66 5.07
CA ALA A 67 -0.90 -13.21 6.16
C ALA A 67 0.60 -13.12 5.81
N ASN A 68 1.11 -13.92 4.87
CA ASN A 68 2.50 -13.83 4.43
C ASN A 68 2.70 -12.65 3.47
N SER A 69 1.77 -12.45 2.55
CA SER A 69 1.80 -11.28 1.66
C SER A 69 1.61 -9.97 2.43
N GLU A 70 0.78 -9.94 3.46
CA GLU A 70 0.55 -8.75 4.29
C GLU A 70 1.82 -8.29 5.01
N ARG A 71 2.58 -9.21 5.62
CA ARG A 71 3.87 -8.88 6.25
C ARG A 71 4.87 -8.31 5.24
N THR A 72 5.02 -8.97 4.11
CA THR A 72 5.96 -8.56 3.05
C THR A 72 5.65 -7.14 2.56
N VAL A 73 4.37 -6.87 2.31
CA VAL A 73 3.90 -5.55 1.85
C VAL A 73 4.06 -4.51 2.95
N SER A 74 3.77 -4.87 4.21
CA SER A 74 3.95 -3.97 5.37
C SER A 74 5.40 -3.56 5.55
N GLU A 75 6.34 -4.51 5.50
CA GLU A 75 7.79 -4.22 5.59
C GLU A 75 8.26 -3.32 4.45
N ALA A 76 7.75 -3.55 3.23
CA ALA A 76 8.08 -2.72 2.08
C ALA A 76 7.53 -1.29 2.19
N LEU A 77 6.31 -1.14 2.70
CA LEU A 77 5.72 0.16 3.02
C LEU A 77 6.50 0.87 4.13
N GLU A 78 6.91 0.13 5.16
CA GLU A 78 7.68 0.66 6.28
C GLU A 78 9.06 1.15 5.84
N LYS A 79 9.72 0.40 4.96
CA LYS A 79 11.01 0.78 4.35
C LYS A 79 10.85 2.00 3.43
N ALA A 80 9.81 2.01 2.60
CA ALA A 80 9.52 3.15 1.73
C ALA A 80 9.22 4.43 2.54
N ALA A 81 8.55 4.28 3.68
CA ALA A 81 8.31 5.38 4.60
C ALA A 81 9.61 5.83 5.30
N LYS A 82 10.43 4.93 5.84
CA LYS A 82 11.71 5.27 6.50
C LYS A 82 12.65 6.08 5.60
N ASP A 83 12.68 5.81 4.30
CA ASP A 83 13.56 6.52 3.37
C ASP A 83 13.06 7.92 2.96
N LYS A 84 11.76 8.23 3.06
CA LYS A 84 11.20 9.46 2.45
C LYS A 84 10.07 10.18 3.21
N GLY A 85 9.44 9.54 4.20
CA GLY A 85 8.31 10.07 4.95
C GLY A 85 8.15 9.37 6.30
N LYS A 86 8.45 10.08 7.39
CA LYS A 86 8.41 9.55 8.76
C LYS A 86 7.05 8.92 9.05
N ILE A 87 7.02 7.62 9.38
CA ILE A 87 5.86 7.03 10.05
C ILE A 87 5.73 7.76 11.38
N ILE A 88 4.71 8.60 11.49
CA ILE A 88 4.48 9.35 12.71
C ILE A 88 3.79 8.44 13.73
N GLU A 89 2.78 7.66 13.30
CA GLU A 89 1.96 6.80 14.16
C GLU A 89 1.40 5.59 13.37
N GLN A 90 1.37 4.42 13.99
CA GLN A 90 0.81 3.17 13.44
C GLN A 90 0.11 2.37 14.54
N GLY A 91 -1.07 1.84 14.26
CA GLY A 91 -1.88 1.05 15.19
C GLY A 91 -3.35 1.02 14.79
N THR A 92 -4.15 0.21 15.49
CA THR A 92 -5.62 0.24 15.38
C THR A 92 -6.17 1.58 15.87
N HIS A 93 -7.42 1.92 15.50
CA HIS A 93 -8.09 3.14 15.99
C HIS A 93 -7.98 3.28 17.52
N MET A 94 -8.27 2.21 18.26
CA MET A 94 -8.22 2.24 19.73
C MET A 94 -6.81 2.47 20.28
N GLU A 95 -5.79 1.87 19.66
CA GLU A 95 -4.39 2.07 20.04
C GLU A 95 -3.94 3.51 19.73
N LEU A 96 -4.28 4.05 18.55
CA LEU A 96 -3.93 5.41 18.15
C LEU A 96 -4.67 6.48 18.97
N ILE A 97 -5.93 6.24 19.33
CA ILE A 97 -6.70 7.11 20.23
C ILE A 97 -6.08 7.11 21.64
N ARG A 98 -5.65 5.94 22.15
CA ARG A 98 -4.97 5.84 23.45
C ARG A 98 -3.61 6.53 23.46
N GLN A 99 -2.86 6.48 22.36
CA GLN A 99 -1.57 7.15 22.22
C GLN A 99 -1.68 8.69 22.24
N ARG A 100 -2.89 9.26 22.07
CA ARG A 100 -3.14 10.72 22.07
C ARG A 100 -2.23 11.49 21.10
N GLY A 101 -1.93 10.85 19.98
CA GLY A 101 -1.05 11.36 18.94
C GLY A 101 -1.68 12.36 17.97
N GLN A 102 -1.04 12.55 16.82
CA GLN A 102 -1.51 13.29 15.67
C GLN A 102 -2.83 12.72 15.12
N TYR A 103 -3.00 11.39 15.07
CA TYR A 103 -4.27 10.77 14.69
C TYR A 103 -5.41 11.19 15.65
N TRP A 104 -5.17 11.11 16.96
CA TRP A 104 -6.12 11.56 17.97
C TRP A 104 -6.46 13.05 17.84
N ARG A 105 -5.46 13.91 17.55
CA ARG A 105 -5.68 15.34 17.30
C ARG A 105 -6.57 15.59 16.08
N MET A 106 -6.40 14.82 15.00
CA MET A 106 -7.26 14.91 13.82
C MET A 106 -8.70 14.49 14.15
N CYS A 107 -8.90 13.39 14.88
CA CYS A 107 -10.23 12.95 15.31
C CYS A 107 -10.93 13.99 16.19
N ARG A 108 -10.19 14.63 17.10
CA ARG A 108 -10.75 15.65 18.00
C ARG A 108 -11.10 16.95 17.29
N GLY A 109 -10.37 17.30 16.23
CA GLY A 109 -10.66 18.47 15.38
C GLY A 109 -11.91 18.34 14.51
N GLN A 110 -12.49 17.14 14.40
CA GLN A 110 -13.75 16.90 13.67
C GLN A 110 -15.00 17.02 14.55
N ASN A 111 -14.86 17.23 15.87
CA ASN A 111 -15.97 17.73 16.68
C ASN A 111 -16.11 19.23 16.42
N VAL A 112 -16.67 19.56 15.26
CA VAL A 112 -17.32 20.85 15.02
C VAL A 112 -18.54 20.90 15.93
N THR A 113 -18.58 21.90 16.81
CA THR A 113 -19.76 22.34 17.57
C THR A 113 -21.01 22.41 16.72
#